data_AF-A0A355A6Y1-F1
#
_entry.id   AF-A0A355A6Y1-F1
#
_cell.length_a   1.000
_cell.length_b   1.000
_cell.length_c   1.000
_cell.angle_alpha   90.00
_cell.angle_beta   90.00
_cell.angle_gamma   90.00
#
_symmetry.space_group_name_H-M   'P 1'
#
loop_
_entity.id
_entity.type
_entity.pdbx_description
1 polymer ?
#
loop_
_entity_poly.entity_id
_entity_poly.type
_entity_poly.pdbx_seq_one_letter_code
_entity_poly.pdbx_strand_id
1 'polypeptide(L)' 'FVAVWEEYMFARTFMVNTSAQTLAVGLPSLRVESKSWAYGTLSAALTLSLLPISVVFIVLRKYFVEGVLRGSVKG' A
#
# COMPACT_ATOMS: atom_id res chain seq x y z
N PHE A 1 -9.98 -0.55 -2.24
CA PHE A 1 -8.80 -1.08 -1.53
C PHE A 1 -7.54 -0.36 -1.97
N VAL A 2 -7.10 -0.48 -3.23
CA VAL A 2 -5.89 0.19 -3.75
C VAL A 2 -5.86 1.69 -3.43
N ALA A 3 -6.92 2.43 -3.76
CA ALA A 3 -7.01 3.87 -3.48
C ALA A 3 -6.90 4.25 -1.99
N VAL A 4 -7.36 3.38 -1.07
CA VAL A 4 -7.25 3.61 0.39
C VAL A 4 -5.85 3.23 0.88
N TRP A 5 -5.23 2.24 0.26
CA TRP A 5 -3.89 1.76 0.58
C TRP A 5 -2.79 2.71 0.11
N GLU A 6 -2.99 3.37 -1.03
CA GLU A 6 -2.08 4.38 -1.57
C GLU A 6 -2.24 5.75 -0.92
N GLU A 7 -3.30 5.94 -0.10
CA GLU A 7 -3.61 7.24 0.46
C GLU A 7 -2.64 7.64 1.58
N TYR A 8 -1.75 8.59 1.27
CA TYR A 8 -0.68 9.05 2.15
C TYR A 8 -1.03 10.35 2.88
N MET A 9 -1.77 11.27 2.26
CA MET A 9 -1.95 12.62 2.78
C MET A 9 -2.90 12.65 3.98
N PHE A 10 -4.03 11.95 3.86
CA PHE A 10 -4.94 11.77 4.98
C PHE A 10 -4.28 10.99 6.11
N ALA A 11 -3.59 9.91 5.77
CA ALA A 11 -2.87 9.07 6.71
C ALA A 11 -1.86 9.87 7.56
N ARG A 12 -1.01 10.69 6.95
CA ARG A 12 -0.03 11.54 7.65
C ARG A 12 -0.68 12.57 8.57
N THR A 13 -1.81 13.12 8.15
CA THR A 13 -2.45 14.25 8.86
C THR A 13 -3.18 13.79 10.12
N PHE A 14 -3.82 12.61 10.07
CA PHE A 14 -4.60 12.08 11.20
C PHE A 14 -3.78 11.18 12.14
N MET A 15 -2.68 10.58 11.69
CA MET A 15 -1.84 9.73 12.54
C MET A 15 -0.80 10.54 13.34
N VAL A 16 -1.21 10.98 14.53
CA VAL A 16 -0.37 11.72 15.48
C VAL A 16 0.61 10.82 16.25
N ASN A 17 0.34 9.51 16.33
CA ASN A 17 1.09 8.57 17.19
C ASN A 17 1.91 7.56 16.35
N THR A 18 3.21 7.42 16.64
CA THR A 18 4.18 6.64 15.84
C THR A 18 3.83 5.16 15.73
N SER A 19 3.21 4.58 16.76
CA SER A 19 2.81 3.15 16.76
C SER A 19 1.66 2.80 15.82
N ALA A 20 0.89 3.77 15.35
CA ALA A 20 -0.21 3.55 14.42
C ALA A 20 0.15 3.84 12.96
N GLN A 21 1.40 4.26 12.69
CA GLN A 21 1.80 4.70 11.36
C GLN A 21 1.78 3.56 10.35
N THR A 22 1.12 3.80 9.21
CA THR A 22 1.18 2.88 8.08
C THR A 22 2.59 2.83 7.49
N LEU A 23 2.93 1.74 6.80
CA LEU A 23 4.27 1.54 6.22
C LEU A 23 4.68 2.75 5.35
N ALA A 24 3.74 3.31 4.57
CA ALA A 24 3.96 4.51 3.75
C ALA A 24 4.29 5.78 4.57
N VAL A 25 3.68 5.93 5.75
CA VAL A 25 3.86 7.07 6.66
C VAL A 25 5.17 6.94 7.47
N GLY A 26 5.62 5.71 7.75
CA GLY A 26 6.87 5.41 8.48
C GLY A 26 8.13 5.32 7.62
N LEU A 27 8.00 5.21 6.28
CA LEU A 27 9.13 5.20 5.34
C LEU A 27 10.03 6.45 5.43
N PRO A 28 9.50 7.69 5.57
CA PRO A 28 10.33 8.88 5.74
C PRO A 28 11.11 8.91 7.06
N SER A 29 10.60 8.28 8.13
CA SER A 29 11.32 8.19 9.42
C SER A 29 12.56 7.29 9.35
N LEU A 30 12.56 6.27 8.48
CA LEU A 30 13.74 5.43 8.23
C LEU A 30 14.92 6.23 7.63
N ARG A 31 14.63 7.32 6.92
CA ARG A 31 15.68 8.27 6.46
C ARG A 31 16.36 8.99 7.63
N VAL A 32 15.59 9.31 8.68
CA VAL A 32 16.10 10.04 9.85
C VAL A 32 16.95 9.12 10.73
N GLU A 33 16.55 7.86 10.85
CA GLU A 33 17.23 6.87 11.72
C GLU A 33 18.56 6.37 11.13
N SER A 34 18.65 6.24 9.80
CA SER A 34 19.79 5.58 9.14
C SER A 34 20.97 6.50 8.81
N LYS A 35 20.86 7.83 9.03
CA LYS A 35 21.86 8.88 8.67
C LYS A 35 22.38 8.90 7.21
N SER A 36 21.98 7.95 6.38
CA SER A 36 22.34 7.78 4.97
C SER A 36 21.11 7.29 4.19
N TRP A 37 21.07 7.53 2.87
CA TRP A 37 20.03 6.98 2.00
C TRP A 37 20.15 5.45 1.95
N ALA A 38 19.45 4.78 2.86
CA ALA A 38 19.30 3.33 2.87
C ALA A 38 18.35 2.89 1.73
N TYR A 39 18.80 3.03 0.48
CA TYR A 39 18.04 2.64 -0.71
C TYR A 39 17.61 1.16 -0.65
N GLY A 40 18.41 0.29 -0.03
CA GLY A 40 18.05 -1.12 0.19
C GLY A 40 16.89 -1.31 1.16
N THR A 41 16.84 -0.57 2.27
CA THR A 41 15.73 -0.64 3.23
C THR A 41 14.47 0.00 2.65
N LEU A 42 14.62 1.11 1.92
CA LEU A 42 13.51 1.76 1.22
C LEU A 42 12.91 0.85 0.14
N SER A 43 13.74 0.22 -0.70
CA SER A 43 13.25 -0.69 -1.74
C SER A 43 12.60 -1.94 -1.14
N ALA A 44 13.19 -2.52 -0.08
CA ALA A 44 12.61 -3.66 0.61
C ALA A 44 11.23 -3.34 1.21
N ALA A 45 11.08 -2.18 1.84
CA ALA A 45 9.79 -1.75 2.40
C ALA A 45 8.76 -1.40 1.32
N LEU A 46 9.18 -0.87 0.16
CA LEU A 46 8.31 -0.68 -1.00
C LEU A 46 7.86 -2.02 -1.61
N THR A 47 8.76 -3.02 -1.72
CA THR A 47 8.38 -4.36 -2.16
C THR A 47 7.41 -5.02 -1.16
N LEU A 48 7.64 -4.84 0.14
CA LEU A 48 6.76 -5.34 1.18
C LEU A 48 5.38 -4.65 1.18
N SER A 49 5.30 -3.40 0.75
CA SER A 49 4.01 -2.68 0.65
C SER A 49 3.13 -3.19 -0.50
N LEU A 50 3.73 -3.82 -1.52
CA LEU A 50 3.01 -4.42 -2.64
C LEU A 50 2.40 -5.78 -2.29
N LEU A 51 3.00 -6.52 -1.34
CA LEU A 51 2.53 -7.83 -0.89
C LEU A 51 1.03 -7.88 -0.55
N PRO A 52 0.48 -7.01 0.33
CA PRO A 52 -0.93 -7.07 0.68
C PRO A 52 -1.85 -6.79 -0.52
N ILE A 53 -1.46 -5.90 -1.44
CA ILE A 53 -2.20 -5.68 -2.68
C ILE A 53 -2.17 -6.95 -3.54
N SER A 54 -1.01 -7.58 -3.70
CA SER A 54 -0.88 -8.83 -4.46
C SER A 54 -1.71 -9.96 -3.85
N VAL A 55 -1.74 -10.10 -2.52
CA VAL A 55 -2.53 -11.11 -1.82
C VAL A 55 -4.02 -10.89 -2.05
N VAL A 56 -4.52 -9.67 -1.85
CA VAL A 56 -5.91 -9.31 -2.09
C VAL A 56 -6.29 -9.54 -3.56
N PHE A 57 -5.40 -9.20 -4.48
CA PHE A 57 -5.59 -9.46 -5.90
C PHE A 57 -5.68 -10.96 -6.20
N ILE A 58 -4.78 -11.81 -5.68
CA ILE A 58 -4.82 -13.25 -5.92
C ILE A 58 -6.10 -13.88 -5.40
N VAL A 59 -6.58 -13.47 -4.22
CA VAL A 59 -7.81 -13.97 -3.62
C VAL A 59 -9.04 -13.53 -4.43
N LEU A 60 -9.08 -12.26 -4.82
CA LEU A 60 -10.25 -11.68 -5.49
C LEU A 60 -10.19 -11.76 -7.02
N ARG A 61 -9.10 -12.23 -7.63
CA ARG A 61 -8.92 -12.25 -9.10
C ARG A 61 -10.09 -12.89 -9.83
N LYS A 62 -10.65 -13.98 -9.29
CA LYS A 62 -11.77 -14.69 -9.90
C LYS A 62 -13.04 -13.85 -9.89
N TYR A 63 -13.32 -13.17 -8.77
CA TYR A 63 -14.47 -12.26 -8.63
C TYR A 63 -14.31 -10.98 -9.45
N PHE A 64 -13.08 -10.48 -9.61
CA PHE A 64 -12.79 -9.34 -10.47
C PHE A 64 -13.01 -9.68 -11.94
N VAL A 65 -12.51 -10.83 -12.41
CA VAL A 65 -12.71 -11.28 -13.79
C VAL A 65 -14.19 -11.55 -14.07
N GLU A 66 -14.90 -12.25 -13.16
CA GLU A 66 -16.34 -12.48 -13.30
C GLU A 66 -17.17 -11.18 -13.21
N GLY A 67 -16.79 -10.24 -12.33
CA GLY A 67 -17.46 -8.96 -12.14
C GLY A 67 -17.32 -8.01 -13.33
N VAL A 68 -16.12 -7.91 -13.91
CA VAL A 68 -15.86 -7.14 -15.13
C VAL A 68 -16.61 -7.73 -16.33
N LEU A 69 -16.58 -9.06 -16.48
CA LEU A 69 -17.32 -9.73 -17.56
C LEU A 69 -18.83 -9.53 -17.41
N ARG A 70 -19.40 -9.73 -16.21
CA ARG A 70 -20.85 -9.51 -15.96
C ARG A 70 -21.28 -8.05 -16.12
N GLY A 71 -20.39 -7.08 -15.84
CA GLY A 71 -20.63 -5.66 -16.13
C GLY A 71 -20.60 -5.32 -17.62
N SER A 72 -19.87 -6.12 -18.43
CA SER A 72 -19.72 -5.91 -19.87
C SER A 72 -20.83 -6.56 -20.73
N VAL A 73 -21.62 -7.52 -20.19
CA VAL A 73 -22.70 -8.19 -20.95
C VAL A 73 -24.09 -7.53 -20.75
N LYS A 74 -24.14 -6.36 -20.10
CA LYS A 74 -25.38 -5.58 -19.94
C LYS A 74 -25.36 -4.22 -20.67
N GLY A 75 -24.46 -4.11 -21.65
CA GLY A 75 -24.54 -3.15 -22.76
C GLY A 75 -24.93 -3.87 -24.03
#